data_AF-A0A929MR29-F1
#
_entry.id   AF-A0A929MR29-F1
#
_cell.length_a   1.000
_cell.length_b   1.000
_cell.length_c   1.000
_cell.angle_alpha   90.00
_cell.angle_beta   90.00
_cell.angle_gamma   90.00
#
_symmetry.space_group_name_H-M   'P 1'
#
loop_
_entity.id
_entity.type
_entity.pdbx_description
1 polymer ?
#
loop_
_entity_poly.entity_id
_entity_poly.type
_entity_poly.pdbx_seq_one_letter_code
_entity_poly.pdbx_strand_id
1 'polypeptide(L)'
;MSRKKEDYQLPKHNVLEETINHLIDEYNSGVSKRELQKRYGVSRANLEGIFSRNKDKIKTSRPTETHQQIIDLAEQGFMSYEICKKLNISNQLLEYYKKRYNIELVTPKFGKKLPQDKIDKARELYYEGESMKAISRIVGRSYKTIINWRTRFNWERKEENDN
;
A
#
# COMPACT_ATOMS: atom_id res chain seq x y z
N MET A 1 -42.98 -3.09 0.51
CA MET A 1 -42.88 -4.32 1.35
C MET A 1 -42.02 -4.01 2.56
N SER A 2 -42.63 -3.69 3.70
CA SER A 2 -41.91 -3.39 4.95
C SER A 2 -41.36 -4.69 5.56
N ARG A 3 -40.04 -4.77 5.71
CA ARG A 3 -39.42 -5.78 6.60
C ARG A 3 -39.74 -5.37 8.04
N LYS A 4 -40.49 -6.21 8.75
CA LYS A 4 -40.73 -6.05 10.18
C LYS A 4 -39.38 -6.05 10.90
N LYS A 5 -39.14 -5.03 11.72
CA LYS A 5 -38.01 -4.98 12.65
C LYS A 5 -38.43 -5.78 13.87
N GLU A 6 -37.85 -6.95 14.05
CA GLU A 6 -37.94 -7.69 15.31
C GLU A 6 -36.89 -7.10 16.25
N ASP A 7 -37.36 -6.29 17.20
CA ASP A 7 -36.52 -5.65 18.23
C ASP A 7 -36.12 -6.71 19.27
N TYR A 8 -35.02 -7.43 19.02
CA TYR A 8 -34.50 -8.42 19.95
C TYR A 8 -33.79 -7.74 21.13
N GLN A 9 -34.34 -7.88 22.34
CA GLN A 9 -33.71 -7.43 23.58
C GLN A 9 -32.96 -8.57 24.28
N LEU A 10 -31.65 -8.39 24.48
CA LEU A 10 -30.79 -9.37 25.15
C LEU A 10 -31.10 -9.47 26.66
N PRO A 11 -31.36 -10.67 27.20
CA PRO A 11 -31.62 -10.86 28.64
C PRO A 11 -30.39 -10.54 29.49
N LYS A 12 -30.64 -9.95 30.67
CA LYS A 12 -29.63 -9.30 31.52
C LYS A 12 -28.71 -10.22 32.34
N HIS A 13 -28.91 -11.53 32.34
CA HIS A 13 -28.00 -12.46 33.03
C HIS A 13 -28.01 -13.79 32.26
N ASN A 14 -26.81 -14.31 31.97
CA ASN A 14 -26.52 -15.37 31.00
C ASN A 14 -26.76 -14.96 29.54
N VAL A 15 -25.77 -14.28 28.95
CA VAL A 15 -25.69 -14.18 27.49
C VAL A 15 -25.50 -15.61 26.97
N LEU A 16 -26.54 -16.16 26.34
CA LEU A 16 -26.48 -17.46 25.66
C LEU A 16 -25.26 -17.48 24.74
N GLU A 17 -24.45 -18.55 24.80
CA GLU A 17 -23.26 -18.77 23.97
C GLU A 17 -23.55 -18.48 22.49
N GLU A 18 -24.75 -18.82 22.03
CA GLU A 18 -25.28 -18.56 20.69
C GLU A 18 -25.33 -17.06 20.34
N THR A 19 -25.72 -16.19 21.27
CA THR A 19 -25.75 -14.74 21.02
C THR A 19 -24.35 -14.15 20.95
N ILE A 20 -23.41 -14.69 21.75
CA ILE A 20 -22.00 -14.30 21.67
C ILE A 20 -21.42 -14.68 20.30
N ASN A 21 -21.67 -15.91 19.85
CA ASN A 21 -21.20 -16.38 18.54
C ASN A 21 -21.82 -15.55 17.40
N HIS A 22 -23.13 -15.26 17.44
CA HIS A 22 -23.79 -14.43 16.44
C HIS A 22 -23.24 -12.98 16.39
N LEU A 23 -22.95 -12.37 17.55
CA LEU A 23 -22.30 -11.06 17.62
C LEU A 23 -20.88 -11.07 17.01
N ILE A 24 -20.13 -12.14 17.26
CA ILE A 24 -18.78 -12.32 16.70
C ILE A 24 -18.86 -12.52 15.18
N ASP A 25 -19.82 -13.29 14.67
CA ASP A 25 -20.02 -13.51 13.25
C ASP A 25 -20.42 -12.24 12.50
N GLU A 26 -21.37 -11.45 13.04
CA GLU A 26 -21.69 -10.15 12.45
C GLU A 26 -20.48 -9.19 12.49
N TYR A 27 -19.71 -9.18 13.57
CA TYR A 27 -18.50 -8.36 13.64
C TYR A 27 -17.45 -8.79 12.60
N ASN A 28 -17.25 -10.10 12.45
CA ASN A 28 -16.35 -10.69 11.46
C ASN A 28 -16.82 -10.45 10.02
N SER A 29 -18.13 -10.28 9.79
CA SER A 29 -18.70 -9.90 8.49
C SER A 29 -18.53 -8.41 8.15
N GLY A 30 -17.99 -7.61 9.07
CA GLY A 30 -17.68 -6.18 8.87
C GLY A 30 -18.66 -5.22 9.53
N VAL A 31 -19.61 -5.70 10.34
CA VAL A 31 -20.53 -4.82 11.10
C VAL A 31 -19.75 -4.12 12.22
N SER A 32 -19.85 -2.79 12.28
CA SER A 32 -19.13 -2.02 13.30
C SER A 32 -19.66 -2.30 14.72
N LYS A 33 -18.80 -2.22 15.73
CA LYS A 33 -19.22 -2.33 17.15
C LYS A 33 -20.34 -1.34 17.51
N ARG A 34 -20.35 -0.15 16.90
CA ARG A 34 -21.39 0.88 17.10
C ARG A 34 -22.74 0.45 16.54
N GLU A 35 -22.73 -0.23 15.40
CA GLU A 35 -23.92 -0.76 14.76
C GLU A 35 -24.48 -1.96 15.54
N LEU A 36 -23.61 -2.86 16.00
CA LEU A 36 -23.97 -3.95 16.91
C LEU A 36 -24.58 -3.42 18.22
N GLN A 37 -24.01 -2.35 18.78
CA GLN A 37 -24.54 -1.71 19.99
C GLN A 37 -26.00 -1.28 19.81
N LYS A 38 -26.34 -0.67 18.67
CA LYS A 38 -27.69 -0.20 18.36
C LYS A 38 -28.66 -1.35 18.11
N ARG A 39 -28.24 -2.35 17.33
CA ARG A 39 -29.08 -3.50 16.94
C ARG A 39 -29.46 -4.37 18.13
N TYR A 40 -28.51 -4.61 19.01
CA TYR A 40 -28.66 -5.57 20.11
C TYR A 40 -29.00 -4.92 21.46
N GLY A 41 -29.09 -3.58 21.53
CA GLY A 41 -29.40 -2.86 22.76
C GLY A 41 -28.38 -3.07 23.88
N VAL A 42 -27.14 -3.42 23.54
CA VAL A 42 -26.07 -3.75 24.49
C VAL A 42 -25.21 -2.53 24.79
N SER A 43 -24.64 -2.46 26.00
CA SER A 43 -23.69 -1.41 26.33
C SER A 43 -22.37 -1.64 25.59
N ARG A 44 -21.67 -0.55 25.26
CA ARG A 44 -20.31 -0.62 24.69
C ARG A 44 -19.37 -1.42 25.58
N ALA A 45 -19.48 -1.27 26.90
CA ALA A 45 -18.65 -2.00 27.87
C ALA A 45 -18.91 -3.51 27.82
N ASN A 46 -20.16 -3.94 27.68
CA ASN A 46 -20.50 -5.36 27.53
C ASN A 46 -19.96 -5.93 26.22
N LEU A 47 -20.10 -5.20 25.11
CA LEU A 47 -19.50 -5.61 23.83
C LEU A 47 -17.99 -5.73 23.94
N GLU A 48 -17.29 -4.74 24.51
CA GLU A 48 -15.84 -4.82 24.70
C GLU A 48 -15.42 -5.99 25.60
N GLY A 49 -16.20 -6.29 26.65
CA GLY A 49 -15.98 -7.47 27.50
C GLY A 49 -16.13 -8.78 26.73
N ILE A 50 -17.20 -8.92 25.93
CA ILE A 50 -17.46 -10.10 25.09
C ILE A 50 -16.34 -10.28 24.06
N PHE A 51 -15.98 -9.22 23.33
CA PHE A 51 -14.91 -9.28 22.33
C PHE A 51 -13.53 -9.52 22.95
N SER A 52 -13.27 -8.97 24.14
CA SER A 52 -11.98 -9.19 24.83
C SER A 52 -11.81 -10.64 25.30
N ARG A 53 -12.90 -11.30 25.72
CA ARG A 53 -12.92 -12.71 26.16
C ARG A 53 -12.87 -13.71 25.00
N ASN A 54 -13.32 -13.31 23.81
CA ASN A 54 -13.40 -14.17 22.62
C ASN A 54 -12.44 -13.72 21.51
N LYS A 55 -11.26 -13.19 21.87
CA LYS A 55 -10.28 -12.64 20.92
C LYS A 55 -9.83 -13.66 19.86
N ASP A 56 -9.82 -14.94 20.22
CA ASP A 56 -9.48 -16.08 19.38
C ASP A 56 -10.48 -16.31 18.24
N LYS A 57 -11.77 -16.02 18.46
CA LYS A 57 -12.85 -16.18 17.47
C LYS A 57 -13.06 -14.93 16.60
N ILE A 58 -12.51 -13.80 17.02
CA ILE A 58 -12.58 -12.55 16.25
C ILE A 58 -11.56 -12.65 15.11
N LYS A 59 -12.08 -12.66 13.88
CA LYS A 59 -11.29 -12.39 12.68
C LYS A 59 -10.87 -10.93 12.77
N THR A 60 -9.70 -10.68 13.35
CA THR A 60 -9.15 -9.35 13.39
C THR A 60 -9.15 -8.81 11.96
N SER A 61 -9.73 -7.62 11.75
CA SER A 61 -9.63 -6.88 10.48
C SER A 61 -8.19 -6.67 10.01
N ARG A 62 -7.22 -7.00 10.85
CA ARG A 62 -5.80 -7.10 10.55
C ARG A 62 -5.47 -8.59 10.40
N PRO A 63 -5.44 -9.14 9.19
CA PRO A 63 -5.06 -10.52 8.99
C PRO A 63 -3.63 -10.71 9.48
N THR A 64 -3.42 -11.69 10.36
CA THR A 64 -2.08 -12.07 10.82
C THR A 64 -1.20 -12.44 9.62
N GLU A 65 -1.77 -13.00 8.54
CA GLU A 65 -1.04 -13.28 7.29
C GLU A 65 -0.49 -12.02 6.60
N THR A 66 -1.08 -10.84 6.82
CA THR A 66 -0.68 -9.60 6.13
C THR A 66 0.74 -9.20 6.46
N HIS A 67 1.21 -9.39 7.70
CA HIS A 67 2.57 -8.97 8.06
C HIS A 67 3.62 -9.89 7.46
N GLN A 68 3.36 -11.20 7.40
CA GLN A 68 4.26 -12.14 6.75
C GLN A 68 4.36 -11.83 5.25
N GLN A 69 3.24 -11.58 4.58
CA GLN A 69 3.24 -11.14 3.18
C GLN A 69 3.98 -9.81 2.97
N ILE A 70 3.91 -8.87 3.90
CA ILE A 70 4.69 -7.62 3.85
C ILE A 70 6.20 -7.92 3.97
N ILE A 71 6.60 -8.84 4.87
CA ILE A 71 8.00 -9.25 5.03
C ILE A 71 8.50 -9.92 3.75
N ASP A 72 7.76 -10.90 3.23
CA ASP A 72 8.16 -11.64 2.02
C ASP A 72 8.31 -10.69 0.82
N LEU A 73 7.41 -9.72 0.68
CA LEU A 73 7.49 -8.70 -0.39
C LEU A 73 8.64 -7.70 -0.14
N ALA A 74 8.92 -7.35 1.12
CA ALA A 74 10.04 -6.50 1.48
C ALA A 74 11.38 -7.17 1.14
N GLU A 75 11.52 -8.46 1.45
CA GLU A 75 12.69 -9.29 1.13
C GLU A 75 12.89 -9.44 -0.38
N GLN A 76 11.80 -9.53 -1.14
CA GLN A 76 11.81 -9.48 -2.61
C GLN A 76 12.18 -8.09 -3.17
N GLY A 77 12.33 -7.08 -2.32
CA GLY A 77 12.71 -5.72 -2.71
C GLY A 77 11.57 -4.86 -3.22
N PHE A 78 10.31 -5.24 -2.99
CA PHE A 78 9.17 -4.40 -3.36
C PHE A 78 9.12 -3.12 -2.55
N MET A 79 8.70 -2.04 -3.20
CA MET A 79 8.59 -0.72 -2.61
C MET A 79 7.30 -0.56 -1.82
N SER A 80 7.25 0.39 -0.87
CA SER A 80 6.05 0.65 -0.06
C SER A 80 4.77 0.83 -0.90
N TYR A 81 4.86 1.54 -2.03
CA TYR A 81 3.69 1.75 -2.89
C TYR A 81 3.24 0.46 -3.60
N GLU A 82 4.16 -0.43 -3.95
CA GLU A 82 3.89 -1.70 -4.63
C GLU A 82 3.29 -2.70 -3.65
N ILE A 83 3.81 -2.75 -2.43
CA ILE A 83 3.29 -3.57 -1.34
C ILE A 83 1.86 -3.13 -1.02
N CYS A 84 1.62 -1.82 -0.80
CA CYS A 84 0.29 -1.29 -0.55
C CYS A 84 -0.70 -1.66 -1.67
N LYS A 85 -0.27 -1.56 -2.93
CA LYS A 85 -1.12 -1.89 -4.08
C LYS A 85 -1.39 -3.39 -4.20
N LYS A 86 -0.37 -4.24 -4.01
CA LYS A 86 -0.49 -5.70 -4.10
C LYS A 86 -1.39 -6.27 -3.01
N LEU A 87 -1.22 -5.79 -1.79
CA LEU A 87 -1.98 -6.27 -0.63
C LEU A 87 -3.28 -5.49 -0.39
N ASN A 88 -3.55 -4.47 -1.21
CA ASN A 88 -4.69 -3.56 -1.05
C ASN A 88 -4.79 -3.00 0.39
N ILE A 89 -3.65 -2.60 0.95
CA ILE A 89 -3.54 -2.03 2.30
C ILE A 89 -3.24 -0.54 2.25
N SER A 90 -3.64 0.16 3.31
CA SER A 90 -3.29 1.58 3.46
C SER A 90 -1.82 1.75 3.86
N ASN A 91 -1.25 2.89 3.47
CA ASN A 91 0.13 3.24 3.83
C ASN A 91 0.33 3.34 5.36
N GLN A 92 -0.70 3.80 6.08
CA GLN A 92 -0.69 3.84 7.55
C GLN A 92 -0.60 2.44 8.16
N LEU A 93 -1.30 1.46 7.57
CA LEU A 93 -1.24 0.08 8.02
C LEU A 93 0.14 -0.54 7.75
N LEU A 94 0.73 -0.25 6.59
CA LEU A 94 2.09 -0.66 6.27
C LEU A 94 3.12 -0.07 7.25
N GLU A 95 3.06 1.23 7.55
CA GLU A 95 3.96 1.87 8.52
C GLU A 95 3.82 1.29 9.94
N TYR A 96 2.58 0.96 10.35
CA TYR A 96 2.35 0.24 11.59
C TYR A 96 3.08 -1.10 11.64
N TYR A 97 2.97 -1.91 10.57
CA TYR A 97 3.64 -3.20 10.49
C TYR A 97 5.16 -3.07 10.43
N LYS A 98 5.70 -2.12 9.65
CA LYS A 98 7.14 -1.84 9.61
C LYS A 98 7.70 -1.54 10.99
N LYS A 99 7.06 -0.66 11.75
CA LYS A 99 7.51 -0.30 13.10
C LYS A 99 7.40 -1.47 14.08
N ARG A 100 6.35 -2.27 13.97
CA ARG A 100 6.08 -3.37 14.92
C ARG A 100 6.99 -4.58 14.70
N TYR A 101 7.33 -4.88 13.45
CA TYR A 101 8.11 -6.06 13.06
C TYR A 101 9.51 -5.70 12.57
N ASN A 102 9.95 -4.46 12.77
CA ASN A 102 11.24 -3.93 12.33
C ASN A 102 11.56 -4.25 10.85
N ILE A 103 10.57 -4.05 9.99
CA ILE A 103 10.70 -4.34 8.56
C ILE A 103 11.38 -3.15 7.88
N GLU A 104 12.59 -3.37 7.39
CA GLU A 104 13.28 -2.41 6.53
C GLU A 104 12.79 -2.58 5.09
N LEU A 105 12.12 -1.56 4.57
CA LEU A 105 11.80 -1.51 3.15
C LEU A 105 12.92 -0.81 2.39
N VAL A 106 13.13 -1.24 1.15
CA VAL A 106 13.92 -0.48 0.20
C VAL A 106 13.26 0.89 0.05
N THR A 107 13.85 1.90 0.69
CA THR A 107 13.43 3.28 0.48
C THR A 107 13.99 3.73 -0.85
N PRO A 108 13.22 4.45 -1.68
CA PRO A 108 13.82 5.10 -2.79
C PRO A 108 14.70 6.19 -2.19
N LYS A 109 16.03 6.05 -2.31
CA LYS A 109 16.89 7.23 -2.31
C LYS A 109 16.26 8.15 -3.37
N PHE A 110 15.84 9.35 -2.98
CA PHE A 110 15.40 10.35 -3.94
C PHE A 110 16.46 10.43 -5.05
N GLY A 111 16.10 9.95 -6.24
CA GLY A 111 17.06 9.53 -7.25
C GLY A 111 16.77 8.11 -7.72
N LYS A 112 15.71 7.96 -8.53
CA LYS A 112 15.62 6.80 -9.44
C LYS A 112 17.01 6.60 -10.06
N LYS A 113 17.57 5.38 -10.00
CA LYS A 113 18.81 5.06 -10.72
C LYS A 113 18.63 5.57 -12.14
N LEU A 114 19.51 6.47 -12.56
CA LEU A 114 19.42 7.07 -13.88
C LEU A 114 19.42 5.90 -14.89
N PRO A 115 18.47 5.86 -15.84
CA PRO A 115 18.39 4.76 -16.81
C PRO A 115 19.61 4.84 -17.72
N GLN A 116 20.67 4.12 -17.35
CA GLN A 116 21.99 4.24 -17.95
C GLN A 116 21.95 3.86 -19.44
N ASP A 117 21.18 2.83 -19.76
CA ASP A 117 20.83 2.41 -21.13
C ASP A 117 20.31 3.58 -21.99
N LYS A 118 19.41 4.39 -21.42
CA LYS A 118 18.83 5.54 -22.13
C LYS A 118 19.78 6.72 -22.24
N ILE A 119 20.69 6.87 -21.28
CA ILE A 119 21.69 7.95 -21.26
C ILE A 119 22.77 7.66 -22.29
N ASP A 120 23.22 6.41 -22.37
CA ASP A 120 24.22 5.98 -23.33
C ASP A 120 23.64 6.08 -24.75
N LYS A 121 22.40 5.62 -24.95
CA LYS A 121 21.75 5.77 -26.25
C LYS A 121 21.53 7.24 -26.66
N ALA A 122 21.14 8.10 -25.71
CA ALA A 122 21.00 9.53 -25.97
C ALA A 122 22.34 10.21 -26.32
N ARG A 123 23.44 9.74 -25.74
CA ARG A 123 24.79 10.24 -25.97
C ARG A 123 25.32 9.83 -27.34
N GLU A 124 25.13 8.57 -27.72
CA GLU A 124 25.46 8.07 -29.07
C GLU A 124 24.78 8.93 -30.14
N LEU A 125 23.45 9.06 -30.07
CA LEU A 125 22.67 9.85 -31.03
C LEU A 125 23.15 11.32 -31.06
N TYR A 126 23.52 11.88 -29.91
CA TYR A 126 24.05 13.23 -29.84
C TYR A 126 25.40 13.40 -30.56
N TYR A 127 26.29 12.40 -30.46
CA TYR A 127 27.55 12.36 -31.20
C TYR A 127 27.37 12.06 -32.69
N GLU A 128 26.33 11.33 -33.06
CA GLU A 128 25.89 11.14 -34.46
C GLU A 128 25.28 12.41 -35.07
N GLY A 129 25.09 13.47 -34.27
CA GLY A 129 24.61 14.78 -34.74
C GLY A 129 23.10 14.99 -34.61
N GLU A 130 22.36 14.02 -34.06
CA GLU A 130 20.92 14.11 -33.93
C GLU A 130 20.46 15.31 -33.09
N SER A 131 19.30 15.85 -33.46
CA SER A 131 18.71 16.95 -32.70
C SER A 131 18.19 16.45 -31.36
N MET A 132 18.30 17.27 -30.31
CA MET A 132 17.76 16.93 -28.98
C MET A 132 16.26 16.58 -28.99
N LYS A 133 15.49 17.14 -29.93
CA LYS A 133 14.07 16.80 -30.14
C LYS A 133 13.91 15.41 -30.74
N ALA A 134 14.75 15.01 -31.70
CA ALA A 134 14.77 13.65 -32.24
C ALA A 134 15.19 12.63 -31.17
N ILE A 135 16.26 12.92 -30.42
CA ILE A 135 16.73 12.09 -29.31
C ILE A 135 15.62 11.89 -28.25
N SER A 136 14.90 12.95 -27.91
CA SER A 136 13.76 12.88 -26.98
C SER A 136 12.69 11.88 -27.44
N ARG A 137 12.36 11.87 -28.74
CA ARG A 137 11.38 10.94 -29.34
C ARG A 137 11.90 9.50 -29.35
N ILE A 138 13.16 9.30 -29.74
CA ILE A 138 13.79 7.98 -29.85
C ILE A 138 13.96 7.33 -28.47
N VAL A 139 14.46 8.09 -27.49
CA VAL A 139 14.77 7.59 -26.13
C VAL A 139 13.50 7.48 -25.25
N GLY A 140 12.40 8.12 -25.66
CA GLY A 140 11.15 8.16 -24.91
C GLY A 140 11.30 8.91 -23.59
N ARG A 141 12.01 10.05 -23.60
CA ARG A 141 12.23 10.92 -22.44
C ARG A 141 11.97 12.36 -22.81
N SER A 142 11.59 13.18 -21.83
CA SER A 142 11.28 14.59 -22.09
C SER A 142 12.51 15.31 -22.64
N TYR A 143 12.28 16.26 -23.55
CA TYR A 143 13.33 17.14 -24.08
C TYR A 143 14.17 17.77 -22.96
N LYS A 144 13.53 18.22 -21.88
CA LYS A 144 14.20 18.81 -20.71
C LYS A 144 15.10 17.80 -20.00
N THR A 145 14.70 16.54 -19.92
CA THR A 145 15.54 15.46 -19.37
C THR A 145 16.81 15.26 -20.20
N ILE A 146 16.71 15.30 -21.53
CA ILE A 146 17.86 15.16 -22.43
C ILE A 146 18.84 16.34 -22.27
N ILE A 147 18.33 17.58 -22.17
CA ILE A 147 19.18 18.77 -21.88
C ILE A 147 19.90 18.59 -20.55
N ASN A 148 19.17 18.20 -19.51
CA ASN A 148 19.75 18.02 -18.18
C ASN A 148 20.83 16.93 -18.19
N TRP A 149 20.67 15.86 -18.97
CA TRP A 149 21.71 14.84 -19.15
C TRP A 149 22.94 15.40 -19.87
N ARG A 150 22.76 16.14 -20.98
CA ARG A 150 23.89 16.77 -21.68
C ARG A 150 24.71 17.64 -20.74
N THR A 151 24.05 18.53 -19.98
CA THR A 151 24.73 19.44 -19.04
C THR A 151 25.37 18.68 -17.87
N ARG A 152 24.67 17.68 -17.32
CA ARG A 152 25.18 16.90 -16.17
C ARG A 152 26.39 16.04 -16.51
N PHE A 153 26.48 15.53 -17.74
CA PHE A 153 27.52 14.62 -18.19
C PHE A 153 28.52 15.26 -19.17
N ASN A 154 28.45 16.59 -19.34
CA ASN A 154 29.29 17.39 -20.21
C ASN A 154 29.51 16.77 -21.61
N TRP A 155 28.42 16.47 -22.33
CA TRP A 155 28.55 15.96 -23.70
C TRP A 155 28.97 17.07 -24.66
N GLU A 156 30.23 17.07 -25.04
CA GLU A 156 30.79 17.94 -26.07
C GLU A 156 30.62 17.28 -27.43
N ARG A 157 30.07 18.00 -28.42
CA ARG A 157 30.24 17.55 -29.80
C ARG A 157 31.71 17.78 -30.15
N LYS A 158 32.34 16.81 -30.81
CA LYS A 158 33.57 17.11 -31.54
C LYS A 158 33.21 18.17 -32.56
N GLU A 159 33.75 19.37 -32.39
CA GLU A 159 33.78 20.34 -33.48
C GLU A 159 34.51 19.64 -34.63
N GLU A 160 33.86 19.58 -35.79
CA GLU A 160 34.55 19.31 -37.05
C GLU A 160 35.57 20.45 -37.22
N ASN A 161 36.79 20.20 -36.74
CA ASN A 161 37.96 20.72 -37.42
C ASN A 161 37.97 20.06 -38.79
N ASP A 162 37.37 20.70 -39.79
CA ASP A 162 37.80 20.63 -41.19
C ASP A 162 37.13 21.74 -42.02
N ASN A 163 38.02 22.59 -42.57
CA ASN A 163 37.87 23.74 -43.49
C ASN A 163 37.54 25.13 -42.94
#